data_AF-A0AAF3J2F7-F1
#
_entry.id   AF-A0AAF3J2F7-F1
#
_cell.length_a   1.000
_cell.length_b   1.000
_cell.length_c   1.000
_cell.angle_alpha   90.00
_cell.angle_beta   90.00
_cell.angle_gamma   90.00
#
_symmetry.space_group_name_H-M   'P 1'
#
loop_
_entity.id
_entity.type
_entity.pdbx_description
1 polymer ?
#
loop_
_entity_poly.entity_id
_entity_poly.type
_entity_poly.pdbx_seq_one_letter_code
_entity_poly.pdbx_strand_id
1 'polypeptide(L)'
;MGGRHNKISDVGKVVLDKILSGEDQKVEPLQQKPAIQAVTGVESLGLDFNKERDRCIESKTLFEDPEFPAESKSLYYRQPPSGPVKWLRPHDIIQDPCFLVDGESRFDVCQGQLGDCWLLAAIANLTLRDELFFRVVPPDQSFTENYAGIFHFRFWRYGKWVDVVIDDRLPTINGKLIYMRSASQNEFWSALVEKAYAK
;
A
#
# COMPACT_ATOMS: atom_id res chain seq x y z
N MET A 1 -21.32 8.02 1.52
CA MET A 1 -21.33 8.65 2.85
C MET A 1 -19.91 8.51 3.36
N GLY A 2 -19.14 9.59 3.39
CA GLY A 2 -17.68 9.56 3.52
C GLY A 2 -17.20 9.76 4.95
N GLY A 3 -16.18 8.98 5.32
CA GLY A 3 -15.39 9.13 6.53
C GLY A 3 -14.83 10.53 6.67
N ARG A 4 -15.07 11.11 7.84
CA ARG A 4 -14.45 12.37 8.23
C ARG A 4 -13.10 12.00 8.82
N HIS A 5 -12.03 12.57 8.27
CA HIS A 5 -10.66 12.56 8.80
C HIS A 5 -9.68 11.52 8.22
N ASN A 6 -9.52 11.46 6.89
CA ASN A 6 -8.21 11.17 6.31
C ASN A 6 -7.36 12.45 6.36
N LYS A 7 -6.94 12.86 7.56
CA LYS A 7 -5.90 13.89 7.67
C LYS A 7 -4.57 13.16 7.70
N ILE A 8 -3.80 13.34 6.64
CA ILE A 8 -2.37 13.06 6.68
C ILE A 8 -1.82 13.66 7.98
N SER A 9 -1.07 12.89 8.76
CA SER A 9 -0.48 13.40 10.00
C SER A 9 0.35 14.64 9.68
N ASP A 10 0.49 15.57 10.62
CA ASP A 10 1.36 16.74 10.42
C ASP A 10 2.79 16.32 10.03
N VAL A 11 3.21 15.11 10.43
CA VAL A 11 4.47 14.50 10.03
C VAL A 11 4.47 14.05 8.56
N GLY A 12 3.40 13.41 8.06
CA GLY A 12 3.28 13.04 6.64
C GLY A 12 3.30 14.26 5.72
N LYS A 13 2.72 15.40 6.15
CA LYS A 13 2.85 16.70 5.47
C LYS A 13 4.29 17.21 5.45
N VAL A 14 4.97 17.19 6.60
CA VAL A 14 6.37 17.64 6.70
C VAL A 14 7.31 16.73 5.89
N VAL A 15 7.05 15.43 5.82
CA VAL A 15 7.84 14.49 4.99
C VAL A 15 7.57 14.74 3.51
N LEU A 16 6.32 14.92 3.09
CA LEU A 16 5.98 15.36 1.72
C LEU A 16 6.66 16.68 1.36
N ASP A 17 6.60 17.67 2.24
CA ASP A 17 7.22 18.98 2.02
C ASP A 17 8.75 18.86 1.96
N LYS A 18 9.39 18.00 2.79
CA LYS A 18 10.84 17.74 2.73
C LYS A 18 11.26 16.98 1.48
N ILE A 19 10.45 16.04 1.00
CA ILE A 19 10.67 15.34 -0.27
C ILE A 19 10.55 16.32 -1.44
N LEU A 20 9.61 17.27 -1.37
CA LEU A 20 9.41 18.31 -2.37
C LEU A 20 10.44 19.45 -2.28
N SER A 21 11.00 19.73 -1.09
CA SER A 21 11.94 20.83 -0.84
C SER A 21 13.43 20.44 -0.93
N GLY A 22 13.76 19.14 -0.84
CA GLY A 22 15.13 18.64 -1.05
C GLY A 22 16.12 18.93 0.10
N GLU A 23 15.66 19.17 1.32
CA GLU A 23 16.52 19.48 2.46
C GLU A 23 16.97 18.22 3.24
N ASP A 24 18.05 17.57 2.79
CA ASP A 24 18.78 16.57 3.59
C ASP A 24 19.79 17.26 4.54
N GLN A 25 19.66 16.98 5.85
CA GLN A 25 20.61 17.46 6.85
C GLN A 25 21.99 16.76 6.75
N LYS A 26 23.02 17.61 6.74
CA LYS A 26 24.45 17.32 6.66
C LYS A 26 24.95 16.23 7.61
N VAL A 27 25.72 15.28 7.04
CA VAL A 27 26.79 14.55 7.72
C VAL A 27 28.06 14.64 6.85
N GLU A 28 29.18 15.08 7.43
CA GLU A 28 30.50 15.29 6.78
C GLU A 28 31.40 14.02 6.87
N PRO A 29 32.48 13.86 6.08
CA PRO A 29 32.43 13.50 4.67
C PRO A 29 33.28 12.24 4.35
N LEU A 30 32.74 11.30 3.58
CA LEU A 30 33.57 10.30 2.86
C LEU A 30 33.22 10.33 1.37
N GLN A 31 34.11 11.00 0.64
CA GLN A 31 34.33 11.00 -0.81
C GLN A 31 33.14 11.36 -1.72
N GLN A 32 33.37 12.44 -2.49
CA GLN A 32 32.49 13.07 -3.47
C GLN A 32 31.49 12.10 -4.13
N LYS A 33 30.20 12.31 -3.86
CA LYS A 33 29.09 11.81 -4.67
C LYS A 33 28.45 12.97 -5.44
N PRO A 34 28.02 12.73 -6.69
CA PRO A 34 27.43 13.76 -7.53
C PRO A 34 26.13 14.28 -6.91
N ALA A 35 25.79 15.54 -7.23
CA ALA A 35 24.58 16.22 -6.78
C ALA A 35 23.33 15.33 -6.94
N ILE A 36 22.50 15.27 -5.90
CA ILE A 36 21.23 14.54 -5.91
C ILE A 36 20.29 15.29 -6.87
N GLN A 37 20.17 14.78 -8.09
CA GLN A 37 19.09 15.14 -9.00
C GLN A 37 17.78 14.56 -8.43
N ALA A 38 16.69 15.32 -8.56
CA ALA A 38 15.34 14.83 -8.32
C ALA A 38 15.18 13.42 -8.91
N VAL A 39 14.70 12.46 -8.13
CA VAL A 39 14.79 11.03 -8.48
C VAL A 39 13.82 10.72 -9.63
N THR A 40 14.32 10.84 -10.86
CA THR A 40 13.64 10.56 -12.13
C THR A 40 13.64 9.05 -12.48
N GLY A 41 13.38 8.15 -11.52
CA GLY A 41 13.72 6.73 -11.69
C GLY A 41 12.80 5.69 -11.06
N VAL A 42 11.50 5.96 -10.93
CA VAL A 42 10.52 4.88 -10.66
C VAL A 42 10.04 4.36 -12.01
N GLU A 43 10.48 3.16 -12.37
CA GLU A 43 9.96 2.49 -13.56
C GLU A 43 8.64 1.80 -13.19
N SER A 44 7.56 2.14 -13.90
CA SER A 44 6.35 1.31 -13.88
C SER A 44 6.65 0.03 -14.67
N LEU A 45 6.57 -1.12 -13.99
CA LEU A 45 6.48 -2.42 -14.65
C LEU A 45 5.00 -2.73 -14.84
N GLY A 46 4.43 -2.25 -15.95
CA GLY A 46 3.04 -2.54 -16.32
C GLY A 46 2.15 -1.31 -16.24
N LEU A 47 1.23 -1.31 -15.28
CA LEU A 47 0.18 -0.29 -15.14
C LEU A 47 0.72 1.02 -14.54
N ASP A 48 0.18 2.15 -15.00
CA ASP A 48 0.41 3.46 -14.40
C ASP A 48 -0.75 3.80 -13.45
N PHE A 49 -0.43 4.02 -12.18
CA PHE A 49 -1.43 4.25 -11.13
C PHE A 49 -2.35 5.43 -11.45
N ASN A 50 -1.78 6.59 -11.81
CA ASN A 50 -2.56 7.80 -12.04
C ASN A 50 -3.47 7.64 -13.26
N LYS A 51 -2.93 7.13 -14.35
CA LYS A 51 -3.68 6.91 -15.60
C LYS A 51 -4.83 5.93 -15.39
N GLU A 52 -4.61 4.81 -14.71
CA GLU A 52 -5.66 3.82 -14.47
C GLU A 52 -6.71 4.31 -13.46
N ARG A 53 -6.30 5.03 -12.41
CA ARG A 53 -7.23 5.68 -11.49
C ARG A 53 -8.12 6.67 -12.22
N ASP A 54 -7.54 7.57 -13.00
CA ASP A 54 -8.27 8.63 -13.69
C ASP A 54 -9.23 8.02 -14.72
N ARG A 55 -8.79 6.97 -15.46
CA ARG A 55 -9.66 6.20 -16.35
C ARG A 55 -10.87 5.62 -15.62
N CYS A 56 -10.66 4.97 -14.47
CA CYS A 56 -11.74 4.38 -13.67
C CYS A 56 -12.71 5.43 -13.11
N ILE A 57 -12.20 6.58 -12.67
CA ILE A 57 -13.02 7.73 -12.23
C ILE A 57 -13.90 8.23 -13.39
N GLU A 58 -13.31 8.46 -14.57
CA GLU A 58 -14.02 8.91 -15.76
C GLU A 58 -15.12 7.92 -16.20
N SER A 59 -14.80 6.62 -16.20
CA SER A 59 -15.77 5.59 -16.56
C SER A 59 -16.74 5.20 -15.44
N LYS A 60 -16.60 5.77 -14.23
CA LYS A 60 -17.39 5.42 -13.03
C LYS A 60 -17.38 3.93 -12.72
N THR A 61 -16.21 3.31 -12.88
CA THR A 61 -16.00 1.89 -12.57
C THR A 61 -14.93 1.76 -11.49
N LEU A 62 -14.94 0.65 -10.77
CA LEU A 62 -13.85 0.31 -9.87
C LEU A 62 -12.80 -0.49 -10.63
N PHE A 63 -11.53 -0.22 -10.32
CA PHE A 63 -10.41 -0.93 -10.92
C PHE A 63 -10.45 -2.41 -10.57
N GLU A 64 -10.16 -3.23 -11.56
CA GLU A 64 -9.98 -4.66 -11.44
C GLU A 64 -8.65 -5.01 -12.06
N ASP A 65 -7.73 -5.54 -11.26
CA ASP A 65 -6.37 -5.82 -11.70
C ASP A 65 -6.34 -6.98 -12.70
N PRO A 66 -5.97 -6.75 -13.98
CA PRO A 66 -5.90 -7.81 -14.98
C PRO A 66 -4.71 -8.75 -14.76
N GLU A 67 -3.66 -8.30 -14.08
CA GLU A 67 -2.42 -9.05 -13.83
C GLU A 67 -2.49 -9.86 -12.53
N PHE A 68 -3.35 -9.46 -11.59
CA PHE A 68 -3.56 -10.15 -10.32
C PHE A 68 -5.07 -10.28 -9.99
N PRO A 69 -5.82 -11.11 -10.74
CA PRO A 69 -7.26 -11.18 -10.61
C PRO A 69 -7.70 -11.81 -9.29
N ALA A 70 -8.91 -11.47 -8.84
CA ALA A 70 -9.53 -11.95 -7.61
C ALA A 70 -10.00 -13.42 -7.72
N GLU A 71 -9.07 -14.34 -7.95
CA GLU A 71 -9.30 -15.76 -8.22
C GLU A 71 -8.40 -16.66 -7.36
N SER A 72 -8.71 -17.95 -7.29
CA SER A 72 -7.92 -18.94 -6.54
C SER A 72 -6.44 -18.99 -6.95
N LYS A 73 -6.14 -18.75 -8.23
CA LYS A 73 -4.76 -18.75 -8.75
C LYS A 73 -3.86 -17.67 -8.14
N SER A 74 -4.46 -16.60 -7.62
CA SER A 74 -3.76 -15.49 -6.96
C SER A 74 -3.55 -15.74 -5.45
N LEU A 75 -4.17 -16.80 -4.90
CA LEU A 75 -4.08 -17.13 -3.47
C LEU A 75 -3.05 -18.21 -3.17
N TYR A 76 -2.96 -19.24 -4.02
CA TYR A 76 -2.12 -20.39 -3.74
C TYR A 76 -1.71 -21.12 -5.02
N TYR A 77 -0.50 -21.67 -4.98
CA TYR A 77 -0.02 -22.59 -6.02
C TYR A 77 -0.30 -24.07 -5.70
N ARG A 78 -0.32 -24.46 -4.41
CA ARG A 78 -0.46 -25.88 -3.99
C ARG A 78 -1.60 -26.14 -3.02
N GLN A 79 -1.69 -25.37 -1.93
CA GLN A 79 -2.63 -25.67 -0.85
C GLN A 79 -3.66 -24.54 -0.72
N PRO A 80 -4.97 -24.84 -0.87
CA PRO A 80 -6.01 -23.85 -0.65
C PRO A 80 -6.13 -23.48 0.83
N PRO A 81 -6.60 -22.26 1.14
CA PRO A 81 -7.03 -21.91 2.48
C PRO A 81 -8.13 -22.84 3.01
N SER A 82 -8.21 -22.99 4.33
CA SER A 82 -9.08 -23.96 5.01
C SER A 82 -10.60 -23.69 4.92
N GLY A 83 -11.03 -22.70 4.13
CA GLY A 83 -12.44 -22.30 4.01
C GLY A 83 -12.76 -21.57 2.70
N PRO A 84 -14.05 -21.33 2.41
CA PRO A 84 -14.47 -20.68 1.17
C PRO A 84 -14.05 -19.21 1.17
N VAL A 85 -13.05 -18.89 0.35
CA VAL A 85 -12.54 -17.52 0.22
C VAL A 85 -13.47 -16.69 -0.65
N LYS A 86 -13.80 -15.49 -0.18
CA LYS A 86 -14.46 -14.43 -0.96
C LYS A 86 -13.55 -13.23 -1.03
N TRP A 87 -13.41 -12.68 -2.24
CA TRP A 87 -12.69 -11.43 -2.44
C TRP A 87 -13.67 -10.27 -2.24
N LEU A 88 -13.42 -9.43 -1.25
CA LEU A 88 -14.27 -8.30 -0.88
C LEU A 88 -13.44 -7.02 -0.86
N ARG A 89 -14.03 -5.88 -1.23
CA ARG A 89 -13.38 -4.58 -1.04
C ARG A 89 -13.55 -4.13 0.41
N PRO A 90 -12.69 -3.24 0.95
CA PRO A 90 -12.83 -2.71 2.29
C PRO A 90 -14.22 -2.11 2.57
N HIS A 91 -14.82 -1.45 1.57
CA HIS A 91 -16.19 -0.93 1.63
C HIS A 91 -17.29 -2.01 1.77
N ASP A 92 -17.01 -3.25 1.36
CA ASP A 92 -17.93 -4.39 1.54
C ASP A 92 -17.74 -5.08 2.90
N ILE A 93 -16.62 -4.79 3.59
CA ILE A 93 -16.22 -5.39 4.87
C ILE A 93 -16.66 -4.51 6.04
N ILE A 94 -16.44 -3.19 5.93
CA ILE A 94 -16.69 -2.22 7.01
C ILE A 94 -17.22 -0.90 6.44
N GLN A 95 -18.00 -0.17 7.26
CA GLN A 95 -18.71 1.04 6.81
C GLN A 95 -17.78 2.23 6.50
N ASP A 96 -16.67 2.37 7.21
CA ASP A 96 -15.78 3.52 7.11
C ASP A 96 -14.32 3.08 6.97
N PRO A 97 -13.92 2.50 5.82
CA PRO A 97 -12.55 2.05 5.61
C PRO A 97 -11.60 3.25 5.48
N CYS A 98 -10.46 3.14 6.13
CA CYS A 98 -9.36 4.09 6.14
C CYS A 98 -8.11 3.42 5.57
N PHE A 99 -7.31 4.20 4.86
CA PHE A 99 -6.04 3.71 4.36
C PHE A 99 -5.04 3.60 5.51
N LEU A 100 -4.87 4.72 6.23
CA LEU A 100 -4.08 4.87 7.45
C LEU A 100 -4.96 5.51 8.54
N VAL A 101 -4.86 5.05 9.78
CA VAL A 101 -5.59 5.57 10.95
C VAL A 101 -4.58 6.06 12.00
N ASP A 102 -4.60 7.35 12.33
CA ASP A 102 -3.69 7.96 13.30
C ASP A 102 -2.18 7.83 12.96
N GLY A 103 -1.85 7.65 11.68
CA GLY A 103 -0.49 7.44 11.18
C GLY A 103 -0.14 5.96 11.05
N GLU A 104 1.10 5.65 10.71
CA GLU A 104 1.60 4.29 10.65
C GLU A 104 2.08 3.79 12.01
N SER A 105 1.78 2.54 12.33
CA SER A 105 2.14 1.91 13.58
C SER A 105 2.56 0.47 13.36
N ARG A 106 3.53 0.00 14.15
CA ARG A 106 3.90 -1.42 14.17
C ARG A 106 2.72 -2.34 14.53
N PHE A 107 1.69 -1.81 15.20
CA PHE A 107 0.49 -2.57 15.58
C PHE A 107 -0.44 -2.82 14.39
N ASP A 108 -0.19 -2.18 13.26
CA ASP A 108 -0.98 -2.35 12.05
C ASP A 108 -0.55 -3.60 11.26
N VAL A 109 0.50 -4.28 11.73
CA VAL A 109 1.06 -5.49 11.12
C VAL A 109 0.76 -6.70 12.02
N CYS A 110 -0.45 -7.22 11.90
CA CYS A 110 -0.84 -8.48 12.53
C CYS A 110 -0.84 -9.62 11.51
N GLN A 111 -0.04 -10.67 11.77
CA GLN A 111 0.06 -11.84 10.90
C GLN A 111 -1.27 -12.58 10.76
N GLY A 112 -1.62 -12.92 9.51
CA GLY A 112 -2.74 -13.78 9.19
C GLY A 112 -2.33 -15.25 9.10
N GLN A 113 -2.96 -15.97 8.18
CA GLN A 113 -2.77 -17.42 8.00
C GLN A 113 -1.52 -17.78 7.19
N LEU A 114 -0.84 -16.80 6.59
CA LEU A 114 0.35 -17.01 5.76
C LEU A 114 1.62 -17.04 6.62
N GLY A 115 2.58 -17.89 6.24
CA GLY A 115 3.87 -18.05 6.91
C GLY A 115 4.92 -17.02 6.48
N ASP A 116 4.54 -15.77 6.27
CA ASP A 116 5.34 -14.69 5.70
C ASP A 116 5.82 -13.69 6.75
N CYS A 117 5.99 -14.13 8.00
CA CYS A 117 6.46 -13.30 9.12
C CYS A 117 7.73 -12.49 8.82
N TRP A 118 8.59 -12.98 7.91
CA TRP A 118 9.78 -12.28 7.44
C TRP A 118 9.46 -10.97 6.70
N LEU A 119 8.36 -10.91 5.95
CA LEU A 119 7.87 -9.71 5.27
C LEU A 119 7.25 -8.75 6.28
N LEU A 120 6.37 -9.28 7.15
CA LEU A 120 5.69 -8.49 8.18
C LEU A 120 6.69 -7.82 9.13
N ALA A 121 7.72 -8.54 9.57
CA ALA A 121 8.77 -7.97 10.40
C ALA A 121 9.50 -6.83 9.68
N ALA A 122 9.74 -6.94 8.36
CA ALA A 122 10.34 -5.87 7.59
C ALA A 122 9.42 -4.64 7.51
N ILE A 123 8.14 -4.85 7.17
CA ILE A 123 7.14 -3.77 7.06
C ILE A 123 6.93 -3.07 8.41
N ALA A 124 6.84 -3.82 9.51
CA ALA A 124 6.72 -3.25 10.86
C ALA A 124 7.95 -2.45 11.30
N ASN A 125 9.13 -2.69 10.71
CA ASN A 125 10.30 -1.85 10.95
C ASN A 125 10.31 -0.59 10.07
N LEU A 126 9.66 -0.62 8.90
CA LEU A 126 9.52 0.57 8.06
C LEU A 126 8.68 1.64 8.77
N THR A 127 7.66 1.25 9.53
CA THR A 127 6.82 2.20 10.30
C THR A 127 7.57 2.94 11.42
N LEU A 128 8.82 2.57 11.72
CA LEU A 128 9.67 3.31 12.66
C LEU A 128 10.42 4.48 12.01
N ARG A 129 10.30 4.64 10.69
CA ARG A 129 10.99 5.65 9.88
C ARG A 129 10.09 6.11 8.73
N ASP A 130 9.34 7.18 8.96
CA ASP A 130 8.35 7.76 8.05
C ASP A 130 8.88 7.93 6.63
N GLU A 131 10.11 8.42 6.46
CA GLU A 131 10.75 8.61 5.14
C GLU A 131 10.89 7.31 4.34
N LEU A 132 11.19 6.19 5.02
CA LEU A 132 11.31 4.88 4.39
C LEU A 132 9.92 4.27 4.19
N PHE A 133 9.01 4.49 5.14
CA PHE A 133 7.63 4.05 5.04
C PHE A 133 6.93 4.67 3.84
N PHE A 134 6.88 6.01 3.74
CA PHE A 134 6.22 6.72 2.65
C PHE A 134 6.89 6.53 1.30
N ARG A 135 8.14 6.06 1.27
CA ARG A 135 8.79 5.62 0.04
C ARG A 135 8.19 4.33 -0.50
N VAL A 136 7.73 3.42 0.37
CA VAL A 136 7.10 2.13 0.03
C VAL A 136 5.58 2.27 -0.08
N VAL A 137 4.97 3.08 0.79
CA VAL A 137 3.53 3.31 0.91
C VAL A 137 3.25 4.79 0.59
N PRO A 138 3.06 5.16 -0.69
CA PRO A 138 2.79 6.53 -1.07
C PRO A 138 1.56 7.10 -0.34
N PRO A 139 1.64 8.32 0.22
CA PRO A 139 0.56 8.90 1.05
C PRO A 139 -0.59 9.51 0.25
N ASP A 140 -0.52 9.52 -1.08
CA ASP A 140 -1.51 10.09 -2.00
C ASP A 140 -2.69 9.14 -2.32
N GLN A 141 -3.02 8.27 -1.36
CA GLN A 141 -3.99 7.19 -1.50
C GLN A 141 -5.08 7.28 -0.42
N SER A 142 -6.33 7.01 -0.80
CA SER A 142 -7.48 7.22 0.08
C SER A 142 -8.68 6.37 -0.35
N PHE A 143 -9.50 5.95 0.63
CA PHE A 143 -10.80 5.34 0.37
C PHE A 143 -11.92 6.37 0.13
N THR A 144 -11.65 7.67 0.34
CA THR A 144 -12.65 8.73 0.20
C THR A 144 -12.37 9.65 -0.98
N GLU A 145 -11.17 10.21 -1.04
CA GLU A 145 -10.75 11.16 -2.07
C GLU A 145 -10.21 10.42 -3.30
N ASN A 146 -10.73 10.74 -4.49
CA ASN A 146 -10.35 10.12 -5.77
C ASN A 146 -10.36 8.58 -5.75
N TYR A 147 -11.24 7.99 -4.92
CA TYR A 147 -11.34 6.55 -4.79
C TYR A 147 -11.89 5.90 -6.07
N ALA A 148 -11.13 4.93 -6.58
CA ALA A 148 -11.50 4.12 -7.73
C ALA A 148 -11.20 2.62 -7.52
N GLY A 149 -11.04 2.18 -6.26
CA GLY A 149 -10.71 0.79 -5.92
C GLY A 149 -9.33 0.35 -6.40
N ILE A 150 -8.38 1.29 -6.51
CA ILE A 150 -7.01 1.13 -7.00
C ILE A 150 -6.03 1.74 -6.00
N PHE A 151 -4.92 1.04 -5.76
CA PHE A 151 -3.83 1.44 -4.86
C PHE A 151 -2.49 1.07 -5.50
N HIS A 152 -1.40 1.65 -5.02
CA HIS A 152 -0.05 1.34 -5.46
C HIS A 152 0.98 1.38 -4.33
N PHE A 153 2.04 0.59 -4.50
CA PHE A 153 3.13 0.43 -3.55
C PHE A 153 4.44 0.34 -4.30
N ARG A 154 5.54 0.77 -3.66
CA ARG A 154 6.85 0.82 -4.29
C ARG A 154 7.79 -0.17 -3.61
N PHE A 155 8.38 -1.05 -4.40
CA PHE A 155 9.35 -2.03 -3.93
C PHE A 155 10.70 -1.87 -4.61
N TRP A 156 11.77 -2.06 -3.85
CA TRP A 156 13.12 -2.09 -4.39
C TRP A 156 13.43 -3.48 -4.93
N ARG A 157 13.55 -3.61 -6.25
CA ARG A 157 13.79 -4.88 -6.93
C ARG A 157 15.00 -4.76 -7.85
N TYR A 158 16.04 -5.54 -7.57
CA TYR A 158 17.27 -5.62 -8.39
C TYR A 158 17.91 -4.27 -8.74
N GLY A 159 17.99 -3.36 -7.76
CA GLY A 159 18.66 -2.07 -7.94
C GLY A 159 17.78 -0.95 -8.46
N LYS A 160 16.46 -1.18 -8.60
CA LYS A 160 15.51 -0.15 -9.04
C LYS A 160 14.22 -0.16 -8.21
N TRP A 161 13.58 1.00 -8.13
CA TRP A 161 12.23 1.12 -7.59
C TRP A 161 11.22 0.71 -8.65
N VAL A 162 10.28 -0.15 -8.23
CA VAL A 162 9.18 -0.62 -9.06
C VAL A 162 7.88 -0.21 -8.40
N ASP A 163 7.02 0.50 -9.14
CA ASP A 163 5.67 0.83 -8.72
C ASP A 163 4.73 -0.32 -9.07
N VAL A 164 4.06 -0.89 -8.07
CA VAL A 164 3.15 -2.02 -8.20
C VAL A 164 1.74 -1.53 -7.92
N VAL A 165 0.90 -1.59 -8.96
CA VAL A 165 -0.52 -1.22 -8.90
C VAL A 165 -1.36 -2.45 -8.60
N ILE A 166 -2.32 -2.32 -7.70
CA ILE A 166 -3.29 -3.36 -7.34
C ILE A 166 -4.71 -2.78 -7.23
N ASP A 167 -5.72 -3.64 -7.37
CA ASP A 167 -7.04 -3.32 -6.84
C ASP A 167 -7.14 -3.59 -5.33
N ASP A 168 -8.21 -3.12 -4.68
CA ASP A 168 -8.41 -3.28 -3.23
C ASP A 168 -9.24 -4.51 -2.83
N ARG A 169 -9.54 -5.44 -3.73
CA ARG A 169 -10.23 -6.68 -3.34
C ARG A 169 -9.29 -7.53 -2.49
N LEU A 170 -9.70 -7.85 -1.26
CA LEU A 170 -8.90 -8.62 -0.31
C LEU A 170 -9.53 -10.00 -0.04
N PRO A 171 -8.72 -11.05 0.16
CA PRO A 171 -9.20 -12.37 0.51
C PRO A 171 -9.83 -12.41 1.91
N THR A 172 -11.07 -12.90 1.99
CA THR A 172 -11.82 -13.01 3.25
C THR A 172 -12.44 -14.38 3.44
N ILE A 173 -12.63 -14.77 4.71
CA ILE A 173 -13.49 -15.87 5.13
C ILE A 173 -14.47 -15.31 6.16
N ASN A 174 -15.76 -15.51 5.93
CA ASN A 174 -16.84 -14.97 6.78
C ASN A 174 -16.74 -13.45 7.01
N GLY A 175 -16.37 -12.70 5.97
CA GLY A 175 -16.22 -11.24 6.02
C GLY A 175 -14.99 -10.75 6.79
N LYS A 176 -14.06 -11.64 7.16
CA LYS A 176 -12.82 -11.29 7.86
C LYS A 176 -11.62 -11.54 6.96
N LEU A 177 -10.67 -10.61 6.94
CA LEU A 177 -9.37 -10.77 6.29
C LEU A 177 -8.67 -12.04 6.82
N ILE A 178 -8.08 -12.81 5.91
CA ILE A 178 -7.38 -14.07 6.26
C ILE A 178 -5.85 -13.92 6.30
N TYR A 179 -5.31 -12.84 5.74
CA TYR A 179 -3.88 -12.54 5.73
C TYR A 179 -3.58 -11.31 6.62
N MET A 180 -2.54 -10.52 6.32
CA MET A 180 -2.14 -9.37 7.12
C MET A 180 -3.31 -8.41 7.31
N ARG A 181 -3.41 -7.86 8.53
CA ARG A 181 -4.42 -6.87 8.91
C ARG A 181 -3.90 -5.98 10.02
N SER A 182 -4.51 -4.80 10.15
CA SER A 182 -4.28 -3.94 11.31
C SER A 182 -5.03 -4.42 12.55
N ALA A 183 -4.53 -4.02 13.72
CA ALA A 183 -5.30 -4.10 14.97
C ALA A 183 -6.56 -3.21 14.90
N SER A 184 -6.48 -2.10 14.17
CA SER A 184 -7.60 -1.22 13.83
C SER A 184 -8.43 -1.85 12.70
N GLN A 185 -9.70 -2.18 12.98
CA GLN A 185 -10.54 -2.93 12.02
C GLN A 185 -10.87 -2.14 10.74
N ASN A 186 -10.76 -0.82 10.79
CA ASN A 186 -11.02 0.06 9.66
C ASN A 186 -9.75 0.45 8.90
N GLU A 187 -8.57 -0.04 9.26
CA GLU A 187 -7.32 0.31 8.59
C GLU A 187 -6.81 -0.81 7.67
N PHE A 188 -6.46 -0.46 6.43
CA PHE A 188 -6.20 -1.45 5.37
C PHE A 188 -4.86 -1.33 4.65
N TRP A 189 -4.01 -0.32 4.91
CA TRP A 189 -2.72 -0.19 4.21
C TRP A 189 -1.87 -1.46 4.32
N SER A 190 -1.85 -2.10 5.49
CA SER A 190 -1.02 -3.28 5.76
C SER A 190 -1.48 -4.50 4.95
N ALA A 191 -2.79 -4.72 4.87
CA ALA A 191 -3.37 -5.76 4.03
C ALA A 191 -3.10 -5.51 2.53
N LEU A 192 -3.15 -4.24 2.10
CA LEU A 192 -2.93 -3.86 0.71
C LEU A 192 -1.44 -3.96 0.30
N VAL A 193 -0.50 -3.59 1.16
CA VAL A 193 0.94 -3.73 0.85
C VAL A 193 1.36 -5.20 0.78
N GLU A 194 0.79 -6.08 1.63
CA GLU A 194 1.01 -7.52 1.54
C GLU A 194 0.51 -8.07 0.20
N LYS A 195 -0.69 -7.67 -0.24
CA LYS A 195 -1.24 -8.03 -1.54
C LYS A 195 -0.35 -7.55 -2.69
N ALA A 196 0.14 -6.32 -2.63
CA ALA A 196 1.03 -5.78 -3.65
C ALA A 196 2.37 -6.50 -3.71
N TYR A 197 2.88 -6.99 -2.58
CA TYR A 197 4.10 -7.81 -2.55
C TYR A 197 3.87 -9.24 -3.05
N ALA A 198 2.65 -9.78 -2.90
CA ALA A 198 2.27 -11.09 -3.40
C ALA A 198 2.09 -11.14 -4.93
N LYS A 199 1.82 -9.99 -5.56
CA LYS A 199 1.76 -9.80 -7.02
C LYS A 199 3.16 -9.84 -7.64
#